data_AF-W0RPI1-F1
#
_entry.id   AF-W0RPI1-F1
#
_cell.length_a   1.000
_cell.length_b   1.000
_cell.length_c   1.000
_cell.angle_alpha   90.00
_cell.angle_beta   90.00
_cell.angle_gamma   90.00
#
_symmetry.space_group_name_H-M   'P 1'
#
loop_
_entity.id
_entity.type
_entity.pdbx_description
1 polymer ?
#
loop_
_entity_poly.entity_id
_entity_poly.type
_entity_poly.pdbx_seq_one_letter_code
_entity_poly.pdbx_strand_id
1 'polypeptide(L)'
;MQAEPLIHWPEPIVEYVGFVAQFLALGAVGFRYAALRDRLSAAGVHADAARRAARIGLIGLAVHTVLFVIGLPEAAARAHTTASALLATNPPTAAQAVLLAIGLIGLALASAGRPAGWPAALVGVVLNTLTGVLTGAWTRLVNPVHRVVAGLWIGTLFVLLVAGIASAFRDEDSRARRGAIVADMVNGFSPLALVCGMLVVASGLTTAWRHLNPLSSLWTTPYGYALIVKLLLAAVVFALGAWNWRRVRPTLGGDDAATTIRRSARAELTAAALVLAATAIVVSLPSPRPPRPPGSVPPAGPP
;
A
#
# COMPACT_ATOMS: atom_id res chain seq x y z
N MET A 1 23.17 -1.31 -34.07
CA MET A 1 22.36 -0.60 -33.05
C MET A 1 21.81 -1.65 -32.11
N GLN A 2 22.33 -1.74 -30.88
CA GLN A 2 21.74 -2.60 -29.86
C GLN A 2 20.41 -1.97 -29.44
N ALA A 3 19.32 -2.73 -29.52
CA ALA A 3 18.02 -2.27 -29.05
C ALA A 3 18.12 -2.04 -27.53
N GLU A 4 17.89 -0.80 -27.10
CA GLU A 4 17.84 -0.47 -25.68
C GLU A 4 16.74 -1.32 -25.02
N PRO A 5 17.02 -2.02 -23.90
CA PRO A 5 16.03 -2.89 -23.28
C PRO A 5 14.86 -2.06 -22.75
N LEU A 6 13.63 -2.47 -23.09
CA LEU A 6 12.40 -1.78 -22.69
C LEU A 6 12.19 -1.79 -21.16
N ILE A 7 12.78 -2.75 -20.45
CA ILE A 7 12.69 -2.89 -18.99
C ILE A 7 14.12 -3.02 -18.42
N HIS A 8 14.45 -2.14 -17.48
CA HIS A 8 15.60 -2.29 -16.62
C HIS A 8 15.17 -3.04 -15.35
N TRP A 9 15.38 -4.36 -15.31
CA TRP A 9 14.88 -5.26 -14.26
C TRP A 9 15.11 -4.85 -12.79
N PRO A 10 16.16 -4.11 -12.42
CA PRO A 10 16.26 -3.56 -11.07
C PRO A 10 15.09 -2.66 -10.69
N GLU A 11 14.52 -1.90 -11.63
CA GLU A 11 13.47 -0.92 -11.36
C GLU A 11 12.14 -1.56 -10.93
N PRO A 12 11.52 -2.51 -11.66
CA PRO A 12 10.29 -3.16 -11.19
C PRO A 12 10.45 -3.87 -9.84
N ILE A 13 11.65 -4.40 -9.54
CA ILE A 13 11.91 -5.07 -8.27
C ILE A 13 11.89 -4.04 -7.13
N VAL A 14 12.59 -2.91 -7.30
CA VAL A 14 12.62 -1.83 -6.31
C VAL A 14 11.21 -1.26 -6.09
N GLU A 15 10.45 -1.05 -7.16
CA GLU A 15 9.06 -0.59 -7.09
C GLU A 15 8.16 -1.60 -6.36
N TYR A 16 8.27 -2.88 -6.68
CA TYR A 16 7.52 -3.93 -5.99
C TYR A 16 7.82 -3.99 -4.49
N VAL A 17 9.11 -3.98 -4.11
CA VAL A 17 9.53 -3.96 -2.70
C VAL A 17 9.02 -2.68 -2.03
N GLY A 18 9.08 -1.54 -2.70
CA GLY A 18 8.56 -0.26 -2.23
C GLY A 18 7.05 -0.31 -1.95
N PHE A 19 6.26 -0.90 -2.85
CA PHE A 19 4.82 -1.08 -2.65
C PHE A 19 4.52 -2.02 -1.47
N VAL A 20 5.21 -3.17 -1.39
CA VAL A 20 5.02 -4.12 -0.28
C VAL A 20 5.35 -3.44 1.05
N ALA A 21 6.53 -2.82 1.16
CA ALA A 21 6.97 -2.10 2.35
C ALA A 21 5.95 -1.05 2.83
N GLN A 22 5.42 -0.26 1.89
CA GLN A 22 4.41 0.74 2.18
C GLN A 22 3.07 0.11 2.61
N PHE A 23 2.65 -0.98 1.98
CA PHE A 23 1.40 -1.68 2.31
C PHE A 23 1.46 -2.34 3.68
N LEU A 24 2.64 -2.85 4.10
CA LEU A 24 2.84 -3.35 5.46
C LEU A 24 2.65 -2.25 6.51
N ALA A 25 3.22 -1.06 6.27
CA ALA A 25 3.09 0.09 7.16
C ALA A 25 1.64 0.61 7.23
N LEU A 26 1.01 0.84 6.07
CA LEU A 26 -0.40 1.27 6.00
C LEU A 26 -1.33 0.21 6.59
N GLY A 27 -1.06 -1.07 6.35
CA GLY A 27 -1.82 -2.19 6.88
C GLY A 27 -1.80 -2.29 8.40
N ALA A 28 -0.65 -1.99 9.03
CA ALA A 28 -0.56 -1.95 10.48
C ALA A 28 -1.46 -0.87 11.09
N VAL A 29 -1.45 0.32 10.47
CA VAL A 29 -2.30 1.46 10.87
C VAL A 29 -3.78 1.13 10.63
N GLY A 30 -4.14 0.64 9.44
CA GLY A 30 -5.52 0.26 9.13
C GLY A 30 -6.04 -0.85 10.03
N PHE A 31 -5.22 -1.86 10.37
CA PHE A 31 -5.58 -2.89 11.33
C PHE A 31 -5.86 -2.32 12.73
N ARG A 32 -4.97 -1.44 13.22
CA ARG A 32 -5.14 -0.77 14.51
C ARG A 32 -6.45 0.00 14.60
N TYR A 33 -6.76 0.80 13.58
CA TYR A 33 -7.86 1.76 13.65
C TYR A 33 -9.19 1.20 13.13
N ALA A 34 -9.19 0.22 12.23
CA ALA A 34 -10.41 -0.39 11.71
C ALA A 34 -10.75 -1.74 12.35
N ALA A 35 -9.77 -2.66 12.45
CA ALA A 35 -10.03 -4.02 12.94
C ALA A 35 -10.04 -4.12 14.46
N LEU A 36 -9.15 -3.38 15.16
CA LEU A 36 -9.09 -3.36 16.63
C LEU A 36 -9.92 -2.21 17.25
N ARG A 37 -10.01 -1.05 16.61
CA ARG A 37 -10.76 0.14 17.10
C ARG A 37 -10.44 0.47 18.58
N ASP A 38 -11.43 0.38 19.46
CA ASP A 38 -11.32 0.74 20.88
C ASP A 38 -10.89 -0.44 21.78
N ARG A 39 -10.58 -1.60 21.20
CA ARG A 39 -10.40 -2.87 21.93
C ARG A 39 -8.99 -3.09 22.46
N LEU A 40 -8.13 -2.07 22.42
CA LEU A 40 -6.79 -2.16 23.01
C LEU A 40 -6.81 -2.19 24.55
N SER A 41 -7.88 -1.72 25.18
CA SER A 41 -8.08 -1.82 26.63
C SER A 41 -8.35 -3.25 27.10
N ALA A 42 -8.73 -4.16 26.19
CA ALA A 42 -8.89 -5.57 26.48
C ALA A 42 -7.50 -6.25 26.46
N ALA A 43 -6.95 -6.52 27.64
CA ALA A 43 -5.74 -7.33 27.77
C ALA A 43 -5.90 -8.70 27.06
N GLY A 44 -4.79 -9.30 26.60
CA GLY A 44 -4.77 -10.60 25.94
C GLY A 44 -4.55 -10.52 24.42
N VAL A 45 -5.33 -11.28 23.65
CA VAL A 45 -5.14 -11.52 22.20
C VAL A 45 -5.03 -10.24 21.37
N HIS A 46 -5.85 -9.23 21.66
CA HIS A 46 -5.86 -7.96 20.92
C HIS A 46 -4.59 -7.13 21.15
N ALA A 47 -4.06 -7.13 22.37
CA ALA A 47 -2.81 -6.44 22.68
C ALA A 47 -1.61 -7.11 22.00
N ASP A 48 -1.57 -8.45 21.95
CA ASP A 48 -0.54 -9.18 21.19
C ASP A 48 -0.65 -8.91 19.68
N ALA A 49 -1.87 -8.99 19.13
CA ALA A 49 -2.14 -8.67 17.73
C ALA A 49 -1.66 -7.26 17.37
N ALA A 50 -1.93 -6.27 18.23
CA ALA A 50 -1.49 -4.90 18.02
C ALA A 50 0.03 -4.75 18.02
N ARG A 51 0.74 -5.40 18.96
CA ARG A 51 2.22 -5.36 18.99
C ARG A 51 2.82 -6.02 17.75
N ARG A 52 2.26 -7.16 17.31
CA ARG A 52 2.66 -7.82 16.06
C ARG A 52 2.41 -6.94 14.84
N ALA A 53 1.23 -6.33 14.76
CA ALA A 53 0.90 -5.38 13.70
C ALA A 53 1.89 -4.22 13.64
N ALA A 54 2.22 -3.63 14.80
CA ALA A 54 3.21 -2.55 14.87
C ALA A 54 4.60 -3.01 14.40
N ARG A 55 5.05 -4.23 14.74
CA ARG A 55 6.33 -4.78 14.24
C ARG A 55 6.33 -4.99 12.73
N ILE A 56 5.23 -5.54 12.17
CA ILE A 56 5.07 -5.70 10.72
C ILE A 56 5.15 -4.33 10.03
N GLY A 57 4.42 -3.35 10.57
CA GLY A 57 4.45 -1.98 10.06
C GLY A 57 5.83 -1.34 10.16
N LEU A 58 6.55 -1.57 11.27
CA LEU A 58 7.90 -1.06 11.50
C LEU A 58 8.89 -1.64 10.49
N ILE A 59 8.83 -2.94 10.20
CA ILE A 59 9.64 -3.59 9.17
C ILE A 59 9.35 -2.96 7.81
N GLY A 60 8.07 -2.82 7.45
CA GLY A 60 7.65 -2.19 6.21
C GLY A 60 8.18 -0.75 6.08
N LEU A 61 7.99 0.07 7.11
CA LEU A 61 8.43 1.45 7.09
C LEU A 61 9.97 1.57 7.08
N ALA A 62 10.69 0.71 7.80
CA ALA A 62 12.14 0.68 7.80
C ALA A 62 12.69 0.34 6.40
N VAL A 63 12.13 -0.66 5.72
CA VAL A 63 12.49 -0.98 4.33
C VAL A 63 12.19 0.21 3.42
N HIS A 64 11.03 0.86 3.59
CA HIS A 64 10.70 2.05 2.81
C HIS A 64 11.68 3.22 3.06
N THR A 65 12.13 3.41 4.30
CA THR A 65 13.16 4.39 4.65
C THR A 65 14.50 4.05 4.01
N VAL A 66 14.90 2.78 4.00
CA VAL A 66 16.14 2.36 3.32
C VAL A 66 16.08 2.67 1.83
N LEU A 67 14.95 2.36 1.15
CA LEU A 67 14.77 2.70 -0.26
C LEU A 67 14.80 4.21 -0.51
N PHE A 68 14.20 5.01 0.37
CA PHE A 68 14.28 6.46 0.31
C PHE A 68 15.73 6.95 0.41
N VAL A 69 16.49 6.46 1.40
CA VAL A 69 17.89 6.86 1.62
C VAL A 69 18.78 6.45 0.45
N ILE A 70 18.63 5.24 -0.09
CA ILE A 70 19.39 4.76 -1.26
C ILE A 70 19.07 5.60 -2.51
N GLY A 71 17.83 6.10 -2.64
CA GLY A 71 17.43 6.97 -3.75
C GLY A 71 17.85 8.44 -3.62
N LEU A 72 18.30 8.89 -2.44
CA LEU A 72 18.68 10.30 -2.21
C LEU A 72 19.84 10.78 -3.09
N PRO A 73 20.94 10.03 -3.30
CA PRO A 73 22.04 10.47 -4.16
C PRO A 73 21.60 10.72 -5.61
N GLU A 74 20.78 9.83 -6.18
CA GLU A 74 20.25 10.00 -7.54
C GLU A 74 19.27 11.18 -7.63
N ALA A 75 18.43 11.38 -6.61
CA ALA A 75 17.56 12.54 -6.53
C ALA A 75 18.37 13.86 -6.43
N ALA A 76 19.45 13.87 -5.65
CA ALA A 76 20.33 15.02 -5.49
C ALA A 76 21.12 15.32 -6.77
N ALA A 77 21.63 14.28 -7.45
CA ALA A 77 22.29 14.42 -8.74
C ALA A 77 21.36 15.04 -9.80
N ARG A 78 20.09 14.60 -9.87
CA ARG A 78 19.08 15.20 -10.77
C ARG A 78 18.74 16.65 -10.44
N ALA A 79 18.94 17.06 -9.19
CA ALA A 79 18.74 18.43 -8.74
C ALA A 79 20.06 19.25 -8.72
N HIS A 80 21.15 18.71 -9.28
CA HIS A 80 22.48 19.33 -9.30
C HIS A 80 22.96 19.80 -7.92
N THR A 81 22.70 18.98 -6.89
CA THR A 81 23.01 19.30 -5.49
C THR A 81 23.51 18.08 -4.74
N THR A 82 23.88 18.24 -3.46
CA THR A 82 24.26 17.13 -2.58
C THR A 82 23.05 16.60 -1.81
N ALA A 83 23.09 15.35 -1.34
CA ALA A 83 21.97 14.77 -0.58
C ALA A 83 21.62 15.55 0.70
N SER A 84 22.63 16.08 1.39
CA SER A 84 22.44 16.93 2.57
C SER A 84 21.81 18.28 2.21
N ALA A 85 22.28 18.91 1.13
CA ALA A 85 21.69 20.15 0.65
C ALA A 85 20.25 19.93 0.14
N LEU A 86 19.95 18.81 -0.52
CA LEU A 86 18.60 18.45 -0.95
C LEU A 86 17.66 18.34 0.25
N LEU A 87 18.07 17.63 1.31
CA LEU A 87 17.29 17.51 2.55
C LEU A 87 17.08 18.87 3.23
N ALA A 88 18.05 19.78 3.16
CA ALA A 88 17.96 21.10 3.78
C ALA A 88 17.09 22.09 2.98
N THR A 89 17.10 21.99 1.65
CA THR A 89 16.57 23.04 0.76
C THR A 89 15.30 22.62 0.01
N ASN A 90 14.96 21.33 -0.05
CA ASN A 90 13.78 20.82 -0.74
C ASN A 90 12.67 20.45 0.26
N PRO A 91 11.62 21.27 0.43
CA PRO A 91 10.57 21.02 1.42
C PRO A 91 9.87 19.66 1.28
N PRO A 92 9.54 19.15 0.06
CA PRO A 92 8.99 17.81 -0.08
C PRO A 92 9.91 16.70 0.47
N THR A 93 11.20 16.75 0.14
CA THR A 93 12.18 15.74 0.59
C THR A 93 12.38 15.82 2.11
N ALA A 94 12.48 17.03 2.65
CA ALA A 94 12.57 17.27 4.10
C ALA A 94 11.34 16.74 4.84
N ALA A 95 10.14 17.07 4.35
CA ALA A 95 8.88 16.62 4.94
C ALA A 95 8.78 15.08 4.92
N GLN A 96 9.16 14.44 3.81
CA GLN A 96 9.19 12.99 3.71
C GLN A 96 10.13 12.36 4.75
N ALA A 97 11.35 12.89 4.91
CA ALA A 97 12.30 12.41 5.91
C ALA A 97 11.78 12.55 7.35
N VAL A 98 11.18 13.70 7.67
CA VAL A 98 10.57 13.94 9.00
C VAL A 98 9.41 12.99 9.26
N LEU A 99 8.52 12.79 8.28
CA LEU A 99 7.36 11.90 8.42
C LEU A 99 7.76 10.42 8.54
N LEU A 100 8.82 10.00 7.84
CA LEU A 100 9.45 8.69 8.04
C LEU A 100 9.95 8.53 9.47
N ALA A 101 10.66 9.52 10.02
CA ALA A 101 11.15 9.48 11.40
C ALA A 101 9.99 9.41 12.41
N ILE A 102 8.96 10.25 12.24
CA ILE A 102 7.75 10.24 13.08
C ILE A 102 7.06 8.86 13.01
N GLY A 103 6.92 8.29 11.81
CA GLY A 103 6.31 6.98 11.61
C GLY A 103 7.11 5.86 12.27
N LEU A 104 8.44 5.87 12.14
CA LEU A 104 9.34 4.88 12.73
C LEU A 104 9.29 4.94 14.26
N ILE A 105 9.38 6.13 14.84
CA ILE A 105 9.27 6.33 16.29
C ILE A 105 7.87 5.88 16.77
N GLY A 106 6.80 6.26 16.07
CA GLY A 106 5.44 5.88 16.40
C GLY A 106 5.24 4.36 16.39
N LEU A 107 5.69 3.67 15.34
CA LEU A 107 5.60 2.21 15.23
C LEU A 107 6.50 1.49 16.23
N ALA A 108 7.70 2.02 16.52
CA ALA A 108 8.58 1.49 17.55
C ALA A 108 7.92 1.57 18.95
N LEU A 109 7.37 2.73 19.31
CA LEU A 109 6.62 2.92 20.56
C LEU A 109 5.40 1.98 20.63
N ALA A 110 4.65 1.85 19.54
CA ALA A 110 3.50 0.94 19.47
C ALA A 110 3.93 -0.53 19.61
N SER A 111 5.08 -0.92 19.02
CA SER A 111 5.63 -2.28 19.14
C SER A 111 6.09 -2.62 20.55
N ALA A 112 6.50 -1.60 21.32
CA ALA A 112 6.80 -1.67 22.75
C ALA A 112 5.54 -1.64 23.64
N GLY A 113 4.34 -1.62 23.05
CA GLY A 113 3.07 -1.61 23.78
C GLY A 113 2.63 -0.23 24.27
N ARG A 114 3.27 0.86 23.84
CA ARG A 114 2.87 2.21 24.22
C ARG A 114 1.76 2.73 23.29
N PRO A 115 0.53 2.98 23.80
CA PRO A 115 -0.61 3.35 22.95
C PRO A 115 -0.42 4.69 22.24
N ALA A 116 0.34 5.61 22.83
CA ALA A 116 0.71 6.91 22.24
C ALA A 116 1.53 6.78 20.95
N GLY A 117 2.11 5.62 20.65
CA GLY A 117 2.82 5.39 19.39
C GLY A 117 1.90 5.38 18.16
N TRP A 118 0.64 4.97 18.32
CA TRP A 118 -0.29 4.81 17.19
C TRP A 118 -0.67 6.11 16.48
N PRO A 119 -0.99 7.22 17.18
CA PRO A 119 -1.21 8.51 16.53
C PRO A 119 0.01 8.98 15.72
N ALA A 120 1.23 8.86 16.27
CA ALA A 120 2.46 9.19 15.55
C ALA A 120 2.66 8.28 14.32
N ALA A 121 2.41 6.98 14.45
CA ALA A 121 2.46 6.04 13.34
C ALA A 121 1.45 6.40 12.23
N LEU A 122 0.21 6.74 12.60
CA LEU A 122 -0.83 7.17 11.66
C LEU A 122 -0.39 8.40 10.88
N VAL A 123 0.05 9.45 11.59
CA VAL A 123 0.53 10.70 10.98
C VAL A 123 1.72 10.42 10.07
N GLY A 124 2.76 9.77 10.57
CA GLY A 124 3.98 9.49 9.81
C GLY A 124 3.71 8.64 8.57
N VAL A 125 3.02 7.50 8.71
CA VAL A 125 2.82 6.56 7.59
C VAL A 125 1.86 7.12 6.53
N VAL A 126 0.73 7.70 6.94
CA VAL A 126 -0.29 8.19 5.98
C VAL A 126 0.18 9.48 5.32
N LEU A 127 0.66 10.46 6.08
CA LEU A 127 1.13 11.72 5.50
C LEU A 127 2.43 11.56 4.72
N ASN A 128 3.28 10.58 5.02
CA ASN A 128 4.45 10.29 4.18
C ASN A 128 4.03 9.89 2.75
N THR A 129 2.93 9.15 2.62
CA THR A 129 2.39 8.85 1.28
C THR A 129 1.76 10.09 0.65
N LEU A 130 1.09 10.91 1.46
CA LEU A 130 0.36 12.09 1.04
C LEU A 130 1.17 13.38 1.20
N THR A 131 2.50 13.34 1.09
CA THR A 131 3.35 14.53 1.35
C THR A 131 2.99 15.72 0.46
N GLY A 132 2.45 15.45 -0.74
CA GLY A 132 1.91 16.47 -1.64
C GLY A 132 0.80 17.36 -1.03
N VAL A 133 0.08 16.88 -0.01
CA VAL A 133 -0.91 17.68 0.75
C VAL A 133 -0.20 18.80 1.51
N LEU A 134 0.93 18.50 2.14
CA LEU A 134 1.70 19.46 2.93
C LEU A 134 2.44 20.48 2.05
N THR A 135 2.80 20.08 0.83
CA THR A 135 3.55 20.92 -0.11
C THR A 135 2.67 21.62 -1.15
N GLY A 136 1.34 21.52 -1.03
CA GLY A 136 0.38 22.16 -1.96
C GLY A 136 0.27 21.52 -3.35
N ALA A 137 0.79 20.31 -3.55
CA ALA A 137 0.79 19.60 -4.84
C ALA A 137 -0.51 18.82 -5.11
N TRP A 138 -1.66 19.47 -4.91
CA TRP A 138 -2.99 18.84 -4.93
C TRP A 138 -3.34 18.09 -6.22
N THR A 139 -2.90 18.60 -7.37
CA THR A 139 -3.19 18.00 -8.69
C THR A 139 -2.55 16.62 -8.88
N ARG A 140 -1.51 16.31 -8.10
CA ARG A 140 -0.72 15.08 -8.15
C ARG A 140 -1.16 14.04 -7.11
N LEU A 141 -2.24 14.29 -6.36
CA LEU A 141 -2.66 13.43 -5.25
C LEU A 141 -3.41 12.16 -5.64
N VAL A 142 -3.90 12.04 -6.88
CA VAL A 142 -4.70 10.87 -7.29
C VAL A 142 -3.94 9.56 -7.08
N ASN A 143 -2.68 9.48 -7.52
CA ASN A 143 -1.87 8.26 -7.36
C ASN A 143 -1.46 8.00 -5.90
N PRO A 144 -0.96 8.99 -5.12
CA PRO A 144 -0.77 8.84 -3.67
C PRO A 144 -2.01 8.37 -2.92
N VAL A 145 -3.19 8.95 -3.20
CA VAL A 145 -4.45 8.54 -2.58
C VAL A 145 -4.77 7.10 -2.95
N HIS A 146 -4.66 6.72 -4.23
CA HIS A 146 -4.84 5.34 -4.68
C HIS A 146 -3.94 4.36 -3.90
N ARG A 147 -2.66 4.71 -3.70
CA ARG A 147 -1.70 3.91 -2.92
C ARG A 147 -2.12 3.80 -1.45
N VAL A 148 -2.54 4.90 -0.82
CA VAL A 148 -3.03 4.88 0.57
C VAL A 148 -4.25 3.97 0.70
N VAL A 149 -5.27 4.16 -0.14
CA VAL A 149 -6.51 3.38 0.00
C VAL A 149 -6.29 1.90 -0.36
N ALA A 150 -5.48 1.59 -1.36
CA ALA A 150 -5.12 0.20 -1.69
C ALA A 150 -4.29 -0.44 -0.56
N GLY A 151 -3.33 0.28 0.02
CA GLY A 151 -2.52 -0.18 1.13
C GLY A 151 -3.30 -0.35 2.43
N LEU A 152 -4.24 0.54 2.73
CA LEU A 152 -5.17 0.39 3.86
C LEU A 152 -6.09 -0.82 3.67
N TRP A 153 -6.55 -1.11 2.46
CA TRP A 153 -7.38 -2.29 2.20
C TRP A 153 -6.57 -3.59 2.29
N ILE A 154 -5.63 -3.79 1.36
CA ILE A 154 -4.88 -5.05 1.22
C ILE A 154 -3.90 -5.25 2.37
N GLY A 155 -3.21 -4.19 2.79
CA GLY A 155 -2.29 -4.25 3.92
C GLY A 155 -3.01 -4.61 5.23
N THR A 156 -4.20 -4.06 5.47
CA THR A 156 -4.97 -4.42 6.67
C THR A 156 -5.41 -5.87 6.62
N LEU A 157 -5.83 -6.38 5.46
CA LEU A 157 -6.15 -7.79 5.28
C LEU A 157 -4.94 -8.69 5.61
N PHE A 158 -3.75 -8.31 5.14
CA PHE A 158 -2.51 -9.02 5.45
C PHE A 158 -2.23 -9.04 6.96
N VAL A 159 -2.26 -7.87 7.60
CA VAL A 159 -1.99 -7.76 9.05
C VAL A 159 -3.07 -8.46 9.87
N LEU A 160 -4.34 -8.39 9.45
CA LEU A 160 -5.45 -9.12 10.06
C LEU A 160 -5.17 -10.63 10.07
N LEU A 161 -4.64 -11.19 8.99
CA LEU A 161 -4.30 -12.60 8.92
C LEU A 161 -3.07 -12.97 9.77
N VAL A 162 -1.98 -12.21 9.62
CA VAL A 162 -0.67 -12.57 10.16
C VAL A 162 -0.49 -12.16 11.62
N ALA A 163 -1.10 -11.05 12.03
CA ALA A 163 -1.06 -10.57 13.40
C ALA A 163 -2.33 -10.92 14.18
N GLY A 164 -3.51 -10.62 13.63
CA GLY A 164 -4.79 -10.78 14.34
C GLY A 164 -5.26 -12.23 14.46
N ILE A 165 -5.49 -12.90 13.33
CA ILE A 165 -5.97 -14.28 13.31
C ILE A 165 -4.89 -15.21 13.88
N ALA A 166 -3.62 -15.02 13.52
CA ALA A 166 -2.54 -15.84 14.07
C ALA A 166 -2.42 -15.73 15.60
N SER A 167 -2.58 -14.54 16.20
CA SER A 167 -2.56 -14.41 17.67
C SER A 167 -3.78 -15.07 18.32
N ALA A 168 -4.96 -14.94 17.72
CA ALA A 168 -6.17 -15.60 18.21
C ALA A 168 -6.02 -17.13 18.24
N PHE A 169 -5.39 -17.74 17.24
CA PHE A 169 -5.14 -19.18 17.21
C PHE A 169 -4.04 -19.63 18.18
N ARG A 170 -3.11 -18.74 18.55
CA ARG A 170 -1.99 -19.04 19.44
C ARG A 170 -2.35 -18.86 20.92
N ASP A 171 -3.10 -17.82 21.24
CA ASP A 171 -3.22 -17.31 22.63
C ASP A 171 -4.59 -17.57 23.26
N GLU A 172 -5.60 -17.97 22.49
CA GLU A 172 -6.91 -18.39 23.00
C GLU A 172 -7.06 -19.88 22.75
N ASP A 173 -7.59 -20.69 23.67
CA ASP A 173 -7.76 -22.14 23.49
C ASP A 173 -9.18 -22.55 23.15
N SER A 174 -10.15 -21.76 23.62
CA SER A 174 -11.56 -22.01 23.34
C SER A 174 -11.89 -21.72 21.88
N ARG A 175 -12.31 -22.75 21.14
CA ARG A 175 -12.71 -22.62 19.72
C ARG A 175 -13.82 -21.59 19.52
N ALA A 176 -14.83 -21.60 20.39
CA ALA A 176 -15.93 -20.63 20.35
C ALA A 176 -15.42 -19.19 20.53
N ARG A 177 -14.48 -18.98 21.46
CA ARG A 177 -13.90 -17.66 21.72
C ARG A 177 -12.95 -17.22 20.61
N ARG A 178 -12.14 -18.11 20.06
CA ARG A 178 -11.34 -17.87 18.84
C ARG A 178 -12.22 -17.38 17.69
N GLY A 179 -13.31 -18.12 17.41
CA GLY A 179 -14.27 -17.77 16.37
C GLY A 179 -14.87 -16.39 16.57
N ALA A 180 -15.28 -16.07 17.79
CA ALA A 180 -15.82 -14.76 18.14
C ALA A 180 -14.79 -13.63 17.95
N ILE A 181 -13.54 -13.80 18.41
CA ILE A 181 -12.47 -12.80 18.26
C ILE A 181 -12.15 -12.57 16.77
N VAL A 182 -12.05 -13.64 15.98
CA VAL A 182 -11.81 -13.53 14.52
C VAL A 182 -12.97 -12.84 13.83
N ALA A 183 -14.20 -13.24 14.13
CA ALA A 183 -15.41 -12.63 13.58
C ALA A 183 -15.45 -11.13 13.87
N ASP A 184 -15.13 -10.77 15.10
CA ASP A 184 -15.10 -9.39 15.59
C ASP A 184 -14.07 -8.51 14.85
N MET A 185 -12.84 -9.00 14.65
CA MET A 185 -11.82 -8.27 13.88
C MET A 185 -12.19 -8.14 12.40
N VAL A 186 -12.72 -9.21 11.78
CA VAL A 186 -13.18 -9.19 10.37
C VAL A 186 -14.34 -8.21 10.19
N ASN A 187 -15.28 -8.16 11.15
CA ASN A 187 -16.38 -7.22 11.14
C ASN A 187 -15.91 -5.76 11.32
N GLY A 188 -14.90 -5.52 12.16
CA GLY A 188 -14.27 -4.20 12.31
C GLY A 188 -13.62 -3.70 11.01
N PHE A 189 -12.93 -4.60 10.29
CA PHE A 189 -12.26 -4.32 9.02
C PHE A 189 -13.24 -4.07 7.85
N SER A 190 -14.40 -4.74 7.84
CA SER A 190 -15.30 -4.75 6.68
C SER A 190 -15.71 -3.36 6.15
N PRO A 191 -16.06 -2.35 6.98
CA PRO A 191 -16.35 -1.01 6.50
C PRO A 191 -15.14 -0.33 5.82
N LEU A 192 -13.93 -0.50 6.37
CA LEU A 192 -12.70 0.03 5.76
C LEU A 192 -12.48 -0.61 4.38
N ALA A 193 -12.62 -1.93 4.28
CA ALA A 193 -12.44 -2.65 3.02
C ALA A 193 -13.38 -2.15 1.92
N LEU A 194 -14.66 -1.94 2.24
CA LEU A 194 -15.66 -1.44 1.28
C LEU A 194 -15.34 0.00 0.84
N VAL A 195 -15.07 0.90 1.80
CA VAL A 195 -14.76 2.31 1.48
C VAL A 195 -13.48 2.42 0.66
N CYS A 196 -12.40 1.75 1.10
CA CYS A 196 -11.15 1.75 0.37
C CYS A 196 -11.30 1.10 -1.01
N GLY A 197 -12.05 0.00 -1.15
CA GLY A 197 -12.33 -0.64 -2.43
C GLY A 197 -13.02 0.31 -3.42
N MET A 198 -14.04 1.06 -2.98
CA MET A 198 -14.70 2.08 -3.82
C MET A 198 -13.73 3.20 -4.23
N LEU A 199 -12.92 3.69 -3.30
CA LEU A 199 -11.94 4.75 -3.58
C LEU A 199 -10.81 4.27 -4.51
N VAL A 200 -10.40 3.01 -4.43
CA VAL A 200 -9.45 2.38 -5.36
C VAL A 200 -10.01 2.37 -6.77
N VAL A 201 -11.28 1.99 -6.95
CA VAL A 201 -11.96 2.03 -8.26
C VAL A 201 -12.03 3.45 -8.79
N ALA A 202 -12.50 4.41 -8.00
CA ALA A 202 -12.65 5.80 -8.43
C ALA A 202 -11.31 6.44 -8.83
N SER A 203 -10.28 6.28 -8.00
CA SER A 203 -8.93 6.79 -8.29
C SER A 203 -8.28 6.05 -9.46
N GLY A 204 -8.47 4.74 -9.58
CA GLY A 204 -7.98 3.94 -10.71
C GLY A 204 -8.59 4.37 -12.03
N LEU A 205 -9.91 4.60 -12.08
CA LEU A 205 -10.61 5.11 -13.26
C LEU A 205 -10.11 6.52 -13.63
N THR A 206 -9.90 7.38 -12.64
CA THR A 206 -9.34 8.72 -12.84
C THR A 206 -7.93 8.65 -13.44
N THR A 207 -7.08 7.77 -12.93
CA THR A 207 -5.71 7.56 -13.46
C THR A 207 -5.75 7.00 -14.87
N ALA A 208 -6.61 6.01 -15.15
CA ALA A 208 -6.78 5.44 -16.49
C ALA A 208 -7.22 6.51 -17.51
N TRP A 209 -8.19 7.34 -17.15
CA TRP A 209 -8.67 8.44 -18.00
C TRP A 209 -7.57 9.46 -18.36
N ARG A 210 -6.65 9.73 -17.41
CA ARG A 210 -5.54 10.67 -17.62
C ARG A 210 -4.40 10.10 -18.47
N HIS A 211 -4.16 8.79 -18.45
CA HIS A 211 -2.99 8.17 -19.08
C HIS A 211 -3.32 7.48 -20.43
N LEU A 212 -4.58 7.12 -20.67
CA LEU A 212 -5.00 6.43 -21.89
C LEU A 212 -5.58 7.41 -22.90
N ASN A 213 -4.71 8.21 -23.53
CA ASN A 213 -5.12 9.11 -24.60
C ASN A 213 -4.07 9.12 -25.75
N PRO A 214 -4.37 8.52 -26.92
CA PRO A 214 -5.64 7.89 -27.33
C PRO A 214 -5.88 6.51 -26.68
N LEU A 215 -7.15 6.11 -26.58
CA LEU A 215 -7.57 4.80 -26.02
C LEU A 215 -6.95 3.61 -26.75
N SER A 216 -6.62 3.77 -28.03
CA SER A 216 -5.93 2.74 -28.82
C SER A 216 -4.61 2.29 -28.18
N SER A 217 -3.96 3.17 -27.40
CA SER A 217 -2.75 2.84 -26.66
C SER A 217 -2.90 1.63 -25.73
N LEU A 218 -4.14 1.31 -25.32
CA LEU A 218 -4.43 0.16 -24.45
C LEU A 218 -4.10 -1.19 -25.12
N TRP A 219 -4.23 -1.31 -26.44
CA TRP A 219 -3.97 -2.54 -27.18
C TRP A 219 -2.88 -2.41 -28.26
N THR A 220 -2.26 -1.23 -28.38
CA THR A 220 -1.16 -0.99 -29.33
C THR A 220 0.20 -0.79 -28.65
N THR A 221 0.25 -0.69 -27.31
CA THR A 221 1.50 -0.41 -26.58
C THR A 221 1.80 -1.45 -25.50
N PRO A 222 3.08 -1.68 -25.16
CA PRO A 222 3.48 -2.52 -24.02
C PRO A 222 2.87 -2.05 -22.70
N TYR A 223 2.77 -0.73 -22.49
CA TYR A 223 2.10 -0.13 -21.34
C TYR A 223 0.63 -0.56 -21.25
N GLY A 224 -0.08 -0.54 -22.39
CA GLY A 224 -1.46 -0.98 -22.50
C GLY A 224 -1.66 -2.45 -22.12
N TYR A 225 -0.82 -3.35 -22.64
CA TYR A 225 -0.88 -4.78 -22.29
C TYR A 225 -0.62 -5.03 -20.80
N ALA A 226 0.40 -4.38 -20.22
CA ALA A 226 0.68 -4.49 -18.79
C ALA A 226 -0.49 -3.96 -17.94
N LEU A 227 -1.13 -2.87 -18.38
CA LEU A 227 -2.32 -2.34 -17.72
C LEU A 227 -3.51 -3.31 -17.81
N ILE A 228 -3.75 -3.96 -18.95
CA ILE A 228 -4.80 -4.97 -19.09
C ILE A 228 -4.58 -6.11 -18.09
N VAL A 229 -3.35 -6.64 -18.00
CA VAL A 229 -3.02 -7.69 -17.02
C VAL A 229 -3.32 -7.21 -15.60
N LYS A 230 -2.91 -5.99 -15.24
CA LYS A 230 -3.21 -5.40 -13.93
C LYS A 230 -4.72 -5.31 -13.68
N LEU A 231 -5.51 -4.90 -14.67
CA LEU A 231 -6.98 -4.79 -14.54
C LEU A 231 -7.65 -6.15 -14.37
N LEU A 232 -7.21 -7.17 -15.11
CA LEU A 232 -7.71 -8.55 -14.96
C LEU A 232 -7.42 -9.10 -13.56
N LEU A 233 -6.18 -8.92 -13.07
CA LEU A 233 -5.80 -9.32 -11.72
C LEU A 233 -6.58 -8.56 -10.65
N ALA A 234 -6.79 -7.25 -10.84
CA ALA A 234 -7.62 -6.44 -9.94
C ALA A 234 -9.07 -6.94 -9.91
N ALA A 235 -9.65 -7.30 -11.06
CA ALA A 235 -10.98 -7.88 -11.13
C ALA A 235 -11.09 -9.20 -10.33
N VAL A 236 -10.06 -10.05 -10.38
CA VAL A 236 -9.98 -11.26 -9.54
C VAL A 236 -9.96 -10.90 -8.04
N VAL A 237 -9.17 -9.92 -7.63
CA VAL A 237 -9.13 -9.45 -6.22
C VAL A 237 -10.51 -8.96 -5.78
N PHE A 238 -11.19 -8.14 -6.59
CA PHE A 238 -12.54 -7.68 -6.28
C PHE A 238 -13.57 -8.81 -6.24
N ALA A 239 -13.48 -9.80 -7.13
CA ALA A 239 -14.36 -10.96 -7.12
C ALA A 239 -14.17 -11.80 -5.84
N LEU A 240 -12.92 -12.03 -5.43
CA LEU A 240 -12.58 -12.72 -4.17
C LEU A 240 -13.08 -11.92 -2.95
N GLY A 241 -12.86 -10.61 -2.93
CA GLY A 241 -13.35 -9.74 -1.86
C GLY A 241 -14.88 -9.74 -1.77
N ALA A 242 -15.59 -9.68 -2.90
CA ALA A 242 -17.04 -9.76 -2.96
C ALA A 242 -17.57 -11.13 -2.52
N TRP A 243 -16.90 -12.22 -2.91
CA TRP A 243 -17.20 -13.57 -2.44
C TRP A 243 -17.01 -13.70 -0.93
N ASN A 244 -15.89 -13.20 -0.40
CA ASN A 244 -15.60 -13.18 1.03
C ASN A 244 -16.66 -12.40 1.81
N TRP A 245 -17.05 -11.24 1.31
CA TRP A 245 -18.07 -10.41 1.95
C TRP A 245 -19.47 -11.06 1.91
N ARG A 246 -19.89 -11.66 0.80
CA ARG A 246 -21.24 -12.24 0.63
C ARG A 246 -21.40 -13.65 1.18
N ARG A 247 -20.36 -14.48 1.13
CA ARG A 247 -20.45 -15.93 1.43
C ARG A 247 -19.68 -16.34 2.66
N VAL A 248 -18.47 -15.82 2.87
CA VAL A 248 -17.61 -16.24 4.00
C VAL A 248 -17.94 -15.48 5.27
N ARG A 249 -18.09 -14.15 5.19
CA ARG A 249 -18.39 -13.29 6.34
C ARG A 249 -19.69 -13.66 7.09
N PRO A 250 -20.81 -14.05 6.44
CA PRO A 250 -22.02 -14.46 7.16
C PRO A 250 -21.87 -15.76 7.95
N THR A 251 -20.89 -16.60 7.63
CA THR A 251 -20.64 -17.88 8.32
C THR A 251 -19.73 -17.75 9.54
N LEU A 252 -19.26 -16.54 9.83
CA LEU A 252 -18.39 -16.25 10.97
C LEU A 252 -19.07 -16.60 12.30
N GLY A 253 -18.34 -17.28 13.19
CA GLY A 253 -18.83 -17.74 14.49
C GLY A 253 -18.87 -19.27 14.63
N GLY A 254 -18.80 -20.02 13.53
CA GLY A 254 -18.62 -21.47 13.54
C GLY A 254 -17.15 -21.91 13.47
N ASP A 255 -16.86 -23.13 13.94
CA ASP A 255 -15.50 -23.72 14.00
C ASP A 255 -14.79 -23.75 12.63
N ASP A 256 -15.53 -24.05 11.54
CA ASP A 256 -14.99 -24.15 10.17
C ASP A 256 -14.83 -22.80 9.45
N ALA A 257 -15.34 -21.72 10.02
CA ALA A 257 -15.28 -20.41 9.42
C ALA A 257 -13.85 -19.86 9.40
N ALA A 258 -13.08 -20.11 10.47
CA ALA A 258 -11.74 -19.55 10.62
C ALA A 258 -10.72 -20.16 9.63
N THR A 259 -10.81 -21.45 9.35
CA THR A 259 -10.01 -22.14 8.33
C THR A 259 -10.38 -21.68 6.91
N THR A 260 -11.68 -21.50 6.65
CA THR A 260 -12.21 -21.00 5.38
C THR A 260 -11.74 -19.56 5.09
N ILE A 261 -11.81 -18.66 6.07
CA ILE A 261 -11.26 -17.30 5.97
C ILE A 261 -9.78 -17.35 5.61
N ARG A 262 -8.98 -18.19 6.30
CA ARG A 262 -7.54 -18.24 6.08
C ARG A 262 -7.20 -18.68 4.65
N ARG A 263 -7.92 -19.66 4.09
CA ARG A 263 -7.71 -20.10 2.71
C ARG A 263 -8.10 -19.02 1.71
N SER A 264 -9.30 -18.45 1.87
CA SER A 264 -9.79 -17.45 0.93
C SER A 264 -8.97 -16.16 0.97
N ALA A 265 -8.61 -15.70 2.17
CA ALA A 265 -7.82 -14.49 2.32
C ALA A 265 -6.36 -14.69 1.86
N ARG A 266 -5.80 -15.92 1.92
CA ARG A 266 -4.53 -16.24 1.24
C ARG A 266 -4.63 -16.11 -0.28
N ALA A 267 -5.73 -16.58 -0.88
CA ALA A 267 -5.96 -16.42 -2.31
C ALA A 267 -6.07 -14.93 -2.69
N GLU A 268 -6.81 -14.15 -1.90
CA GLU A 268 -6.96 -12.70 -2.08
C GLU A 268 -5.61 -11.98 -1.98
N LEU A 269 -4.78 -12.30 -0.98
CA LEU A 269 -3.43 -11.75 -0.84
C LEU A 269 -2.49 -12.16 -1.98
N THR A 270 -2.61 -13.39 -2.48
CA THR A 270 -1.80 -13.86 -3.60
C THR A 270 -2.15 -13.07 -4.87
N ALA A 271 -3.45 -12.92 -5.16
CA ALA A 271 -3.92 -12.10 -6.27
C ALA A 271 -3.49 -10.63 -6.09
N ALA A 272 -3.57 -10.07 -4.88
CA ALA A 272 -3.13 -8.71 -4.62
C ALA A 272 -1.60 -8.54 -4.79
N ALA A 273 -0.79 -9.52 -4.39
CA ALA A 273 0.65 -9.52 -4.63
C ALA A 273 0.96 -9.53 -6.14
N LEU A 274 0.21 -10.29 -6.94
CA LEU A 274 0.31 -10.25 -8.40
C LEU A 274 -0.09 -8.89 -8.98
N VAL A 275 -1.14 -8.24 -8.44
CA VAL A 275 -1.49 -6.86 -8.82
C VAL A 275 -0.37 -5.87 -8.53
N LEU A 276 0.33 -6.01 -7.39
CA LEU A 276 1.49 -5.19 -7.08
C LEU A 276 2.65 -5.43 -8.04
N ALA A 277 2.92 -6.69 -8.40
CA ALA A 277 3.94 -7.02 -9.38
C ALA A 277 3.61 -6.44 -10.77
N ALA A 278 2.37 -6.60 -11.23
CA ALA A 278 1.90 -5.97 -12.46
C ALA A 278 1.96 -4.44 -12.39
N THR A 279 1.67 -3.85 -11.23
CA THR A 279 1.79 -2.39 -11.03
C THR A 279 3.24 -1.94 -11.13
N ALA A 280 4.18 -2.66 -10.53
CA ALA A 280 5.60 -2.37 -10.63
C ALA A 280 6.09 -2.38 -12.08
N ILE A 281 5.64 -3.35 -12.89
CA ILE A 281 5.93 -3.37 -14.33
C ILE A 281 5.31 -2.16 -15.04
N VAL A 282 4.04 -1.84 -14.78
CA VAL A 282 3.36 -0.71 -15.42
C VAL A 282 4.06 0.62 -15.13
N VAL A 283 4.52 0.86 -13.90
CA VAL A 283 5.17 2.13 -13.55
C VAL A 283 6.60 2.25 -14.08
N SER A 284 7.28 1.13 -14.34
CA SER A 284 8.60 1.10 -15.00
C SER A 284 8.51 1.26 -16.53
N LEU A 285 7.32 1.19 -17.13
CA LEU A 285 7.14 1.38 -18.56
C LEU A 285 6.89 2.86 -18.92
N PRO A 286 7.45 3.35 -20.04
CA PRO A 286 7.13 4.69 -20.54
C PRO A 286 5.62 4.85 -20.80
N SER A 287 5.02 5.88 -20.22
CA SER A 287 3.62 6.22 -20.50
C SER A 287 3.46 6.68 -21.96
N PRO A 288 2.40 6.24 -22.67
CA PRO A 288 2.10 6.71 -24.01
C PRO A 288 1.93 8.24 -24.03
N ARG A 289 2.65 8.92 -24.93
CA ARG A 289 2.48 10.37 -25.15
C ARG A 289 1.76 10.61 -26.47
N PRO A 290 0.90 11.64 -26.57
CA PRO A 290 0.33 12.03 -27.85
C PRO A 290 1.45 12.34 -28.86
N PRO A 291 1.24 12.07 -30.16
CA PRO A 291 2.17 12.46 -31.21
C PRO A 291 2.44 13.96 -31.14
N ARG A 292 3.72 14.36 -31.24
CA ARG A 292 4.09 15.78 -31.30
C ARG A 292 3.47 16.42 -32.55
N PRO A 293 2.94 17.65 -32.47
CA PRO A 293 2.54 18.39 -33.66
C PRO A 293 3.75 18.54 -34.60
N PRO A 294 3.58 18.35 -35.92
CA PRO A 294 4.65 18.60 -36.89
C PRO A 294 5.11 20.06 -36.76
N GLY A 295 6.43 20.26 -36.58
CA GLY A 295 7.05 21.58 -36.40
C GLY A 295 7.46 21.95 -34.98
N SER A 296 7.25 21.09 -33.98
CA SER A 296 7.73 21.34 -32.61
C SER A 296 9.23 21.04 -32.48
N VAL A 297 10.04 22.10 -32.33
CA VAL A 297 11.49 22.01 -32.07
C VAL A 297 11.71 21.34 -30.70
N PRO A 298 12.69 20.42 -30.55
CA PRO A 298 13.08 19.92 -29.24
C PRO A 298 13.44 21.10 -28.32
N PRO A 299 13.01 21.13 -27.05
CA PRO A 299 13.57 22.09 -26.12
C PRO A 299 15.09 21.91 -26.13
N ALA A 300 15.82 23.01 -26.32
CA ALA A 300 17.26 23.00 -26.18
C ALA A 300 17.60 22.30 -24.86
N GLY A 301 18.44 21.27 -24.91
CA GLY A 301 18.90 20.58 -23.70
C GLY A 301 19.46 21.61 -22.72
N PRO A 302 19.31 21.41 -21.40
CA PRO A 302 19.87 22.35 -20.43
C PRO A 302 21.39 22.48 -20.64
N PRO A 303 21.96 23.69 -20.45
CA PRO A 303 23.41 23.90 -20.47
C PRO A 303 24.12 23.12 -19.36
#